data_AF-A0A1G0LL61-F1
#
_entry.id   AF-A0A1G0LL61-F1
#
_cell.length_a   1.000
_cell.length_b   1.000
_cell.length_c   1.000
_cell.angle_alpha   90.00
_cell.angle_beta   90.00
_cell.angle_gamma   90.00
#
_symmetry.space_group_name_H-M   'P 1'
#
loop_
_entity.id
_entity.type
_entity.pdbx_description
1 polymer ?
#
loop_
_entity_poly.entity_id
_entity_poly.type
_entity_poly.pdbx_seq_one_letter_code
_entity_poly.pdbx_strand_id
1 'polypeptide(L)'
;SLLRERKVNVLAVLGLVSILLTGGIGLLQLDAYWLAVKEAAIPGMIGLVVVISAFTSRPLVRVLLFSPALMNVELIQENLHQRGNAITFEARLKVTTWMLGGSFLFSSAMNYFLATWIVNSPAGTPAFNEELGRMNLLSYPVIALPSMLIMIAVFYYLSRTIYELAGLKLAEAIKH
;
A
#
# COMPACT_ATOMS: atom_id res chain seq x y z
N SER A 1 16.65 17.06 -28.71
CA SER A 1 15.27 16.76 -28.28
C SER A 1 15.29 16.11 -26.90
N LEU A 2 15.44 16.91 -25.84
CA LEU A 2 15.53 16.46 -24.44
C LEU A 2 14.14 16.40 -23.78
N LEU A 3 13.18 15.77 -24.45
CA LEU A 3 11.86 15.46 -23.90
C LEU A 3 11.73 13.94 -23.87
N ARG A 4 12.59 13.28 -23.08
CA ARG A 4 12.60 11.82 -22.96
C ARG A 4 11.99 11.43 -21.61
N GLU A 5 10.72 11.04 -21.70
CA GLU A 5 9.95 10.27 -20.72
C GLU A 5 10.07 10.68 -19.24
N ARG A 6 9.19 11.61 -18.79
CA ARG A 6 8.79 11.70 -17.38
C ARG A 6 7.94 10.47 -17.01
N LYS A 7 8.56 9.29 -16.92
CA LYS A 7 7.95 8.14 -16.22
C LYS A 7 8.05 8.44 -14.74
N VAL A 8 7.00 9.02 -14.18
CA VAL A 8 6.89 9.26 -12.74
C VAL A 8 7.03 7.90 -12.05
N ASN A 9 8.19 7.65 -11.43
CA ASN A 9 8.47 6.39 -10.77
C ASN A 9 7.60 6.34 -9.51
N VAL A 10 6.58 5.48 -9.49
CA VAL A 10 5.62 5.41 -8.38
C VAL A 10 6.32 5.08 -7.06
N LEU A 11 7.41 4.30 -7.09
CA LEU A 11 8.27 4.09 -5.93
C LEU A 11 8.97 5.37 -5.48
N ALA A 12 9.41 6.21 -6.43
CA ALA A 12 9.98 7.51 -6.11
C ALA A 12 8.92 8.49 -5.61
N VAL A 13 7.67 8.41 -6.07
CA VAL A 13 6.55 9.22 -5.54
C VAL A 13 6.15 8.75 -4.16
N LEU A 14 6.01 7.45 -3.92
CA LEU A 14 5.75 6.88 -2.60
C LEU A 14 6.90 7.17 -1.64
N GLY A 15 8.15 7.07 -2.12
CA GLY A 15 9.35 7.46 -1.40
C GLY A 15 9.40 8.96 -1.12
N LEU A 16 9.08 9.82 -2.09
CA LEU A 16 8.98 11.28 -1.90
C LEU A 16 7.87 11.64 -0.92
N VAL A 17 6.71 11.00 -1.02
CA VAL A 17 5.59 11.20 -0.09
C VAL A 17 6.02 10.75 1.31
N SER A 18 6.65 9.58 1.44
CA SER A 18 7.19 9.09 2.71
C SER A 18 8.27 10.02 3.28
N ILE A 19 9.19 10.51 2.46
CA ILE A 19 10.28 11.42 2.87
C ILE A 19 9.77 12.83 3.15
N LEU A 20 8.79 13.35 2.41
CA LEU A 20 8.18 14.65 2.69
C LEU A 20 7.35 14.61 3.97
N LEU A 21 6.65 13.50 4.20
CA LEU A 21 5.96 13.25 5.46
C LEU A 21 6.99 13.15 6.58
N THR A 22 7.94 12.22 6.51
CA THR A 22 8.93 11.98 7.57
C THR A 22 9.86 13.18 7.81
N GLY A 23 10.30 13.86 6.75
CA GLY A 23 11.25 14.98 6.77
C GLY A 23 10.61 16.35 7.06
N GLY A 24 9.36 16.57 6.67
CA GLY A 24 8.60 17.76 7.07
C GLY A 24 8.18 17.76 8.55
N ILE A 25 8.21 16.58 9.18
CA ILE A 25 7.82 16.35 10.58
C ILE A 25 8.95 16.70 11.57
N GLY A 26 10.22 16.49 11.21
CA GLY A 26 11.36 16.73 12.12
C GLY A 26 11.61 18.21 12.45
N LEU A 27 11.09 19.14 11.64
CA LEU A 27 11.35 20.58 11.77
C LEU A 27 10.25 21.36 12.51
N LEU A 28 9.10 20.75 12.76
CA LEU A 28 7.96 21.41 13.41
C LEU A 28 7.65 20.68 14.70
N GLN A 29 8.06 21.27 15.83
CA GLN A 29 7.62 20.92 17.20
C GLN A 29 6.11 21.16 17.37
N LEU A 30 5.28 20.47 16.59
CA LEU A 30 3.83 20.61 16.62
C LEU A 30 3.26 19.68 17.68
N ASP A 31 2.43 20.26 18.54
CA ASP A 31 1.71 19.63 19.64
C ASP A 31 1.20 18.21 19.31
N ALA A 32 1.26 17.31 20.28
CA ALA A 32 0.90 15.89 20.17
C ALA A 32 -0.43 15.59 19.44
N TYR A 33 -1.36 16.54 19.44
CA TYR A 33 -2.61 16.48 18.68
C TYR A 33 -2.42 16.48 17.16
N TRP A 34 -1.57 17.37 16.63
CA TRP A 34 -1.24 17.38 15.20
C TRP A 34 -0.42 16.16 14.79
N LEU A 35 0.30 15.55 15.74
CA LEU A 35 1.04 14.31 15.51
C LEU A 35 0.07 13.11 15.38
N ALA A 36 -0.93 12.99 16.26
CA ALA A 36 -1.94 11.93 16.22
C ALA A 36 -2.85 12.00 14.99
N VAL A 37 -3.30 13.20 14.61
CA VAL A 37 -4.10 13.42 13.38
C VAL A 37 -3.28 13.05 12.13
N LYS A 38 -1.97 13.29 12.14
CA LYS A 38 -1.08 12.93 11.02
C LYS A 38 -0.79 11.44 10.96
N GLU A 39 -0.54 10.78 12.09
CA GLU A 39 -0.36 9.32 12.20
C GLU A 39 -1.60 8.57 11.67
N ALA A 40 -2.81 9.05 11.97
CA ALA A 40 -4.06 8.50 11.46
C ALA A 40 -4.30 8.78 9.95
N ALA A 41 -3.73 9.86 9.41
CA ALA A 41 -3.88 10.24 8.00
C ALA A 41 -2.97 9.44 7.06
N ILE A 42 -1.82 8.96 7.53
CA ILE A 42 -0.85 8.22 6.71
C ILE A 42 -1.46 6.93 6.11
N PRO A 43 -2.10 6.03 6.89
CA PRO A 43 -2.76 4.85 6.33
C PRO A 43 -3.87 5.20 5.34
N GLY A 44 -4.65 6.25 5.65
CA GLY A 44 -5.74 6.72 4.79
C GLY A 44 -5.25 7.26 3.45
N MET A 45 -4.17 8.04 3.44
CA MET A 45 -3.57 8.57 2.21
C MET A 45 -2.91 7.47 1.38
N ILE A 46 -2.16 6.55 2.00
CA ILE A 46 -1.60 5.39 1.29
C ILE A 46 -2.72 4.57 0.65
N GLY A 47 -3.79 4.33 1.39
CA GLY A 47 -4.96 3.64 0.88
C GLY A 47 -5.62 4.32 -0.30
N LEU A 48 -5.80 5.63 -0.22
CA LEU A 48 -6.36 6.42 -1.31
C LEU A 48 -5.47 6.34 -2.57
N VAL A 49 -4.15 6.44 -2.43
CA VAL A 49 -3.20 6.29 -3.55
C VAL A 49 -3.27 4.90 -4.17
N VAL A 50 -3.34 3.85 -3.34
CA VAL A 50 -3.48 2.46 -3.83
C VAL A 50 -4.78 2.30 -4.63
N VAL A 51 -5.90 2.81 -4.10
CA VAL A 51 -7.21 2.70 -4.77
C VAL A 51 -7.21 3.46 -6.08
N ILE A 52 -6.73 4.71 -6.09
CA ILE A 52 -6.59 5.51 -7.32
C ILE A 52 -5.69 4.79 -8.33
N SER A 53 -4.62 4.13 -7.87
CA SER A 53 -3.76 3.33 -8.75
C SER A 53 -4.50 2.14 -9.37
N ALA A 54 -5.45 1.53 -8.66
CA ALA A 54 -6.25 0.40 -9.15
C ALA A 54 -7.17 0.80 -10.31
N PHE A 55 -7.60 2.06 -10.36
CA PHE A 55 -8.36 2.65 -11.46
C PHE A 55 -7.50 3.12 -12.64
N THR A 56 -6.18 3.18 -12.47
CA THR A 56 -5.25 3.64 -13.50
C THR A 56 -4.80 2.48 -14.41
N SER A 57 -4.35 2.76 -15.64
CA SER A 57 -3.75 1.78 -16.55
C SER A 57 -2.44 1.13 -16.04
N ARG A 58 -1.96 1.53 -14.86
CA ARG A 58 -0.77 1.02 -14.18
C ARG A 58 -1.08 0.74 -12.71
N PRO A 59 -1.80 -0.36 -12.42
CA PRO A 59 -2.06 -0.78 -11.05
C PRO A 59 -0.76 -0.83 -10.22
N LEU A 60 -0.79 -0.43 -8.95
CA LEU A 60 0.42 -0.37 -8.12
C LEU A 60 1.17 -1.71 -8.09
N VAL A 61 0.45 -2.83 -7.95
CA VAL A 61 1.04 -4.17 -7.93
C VAL A 61 1.80 -4.46 -9.22
N ARG A 62 1.26 -4.03 -10.37
CA ARG A 62 1.94 -4.13 -11.66
C ARG A 62 3.21 -3.30 -11.68
N VAL A 63 3.17 -2.08 -11.18
CA VAL A 63 4.37 -1.22 -11.14
C VAL A 63 5.46 -1.83 -10.26
N LEU A 64 5.09 -2.46 -9.13
CA LEU A 64 6.03 -3.15 -8.25
C LEU A 64 6.63 -4.40 -8.90
N LEU A 65 5.79 -5.26 -9.50
CA LEU A 65 6.23 -6.50 -10.14
C LEU A 65 7.03 -6.28 -11.43
N PHE A 66 6.72 -5.21 -12.16
CA PHE A 66 7.48 -4.81 -13.35
C PHE A 66 8.53 -3.75 -13.04
N SER A 67 8.96 -3.64 -11.78
CA SER A 67 10.09 -2.81 -11.38
C SER A 67 11.40 -3.60 -11.52
N PRO A 68 12.31 -3.21 -12.43
CA PRO A 68 13.61 -3.88 -12.59
C PRO A 68 14.54 -3.75 -11.38
N ALA A 69 14.16 -2.94 -10.39
CA ALA A 69 14.85 -2.81 -9.11
C ALA A 69 14.46 -3.93 -8.13
N LEU A 70 13.30 -4.58 -8.32
CA LEU A 70 12.75 -5.57 -7.39
C LEU A 70 12.65 -6.96 -8.02
N MET A 71 12.30 -7.02 -9.30
CA MET A 71 12.00 -8.27 -10.01
C MET A 71 12.82 -8.39 -11.29
N ASN A 72 13.04 -9.63 -11.72
CA ASN A 72 13.60 -9.95 -13.03
C ASN A 72 12.49 -9.85 -14.10
N VAL A 73 12.26 -8.62 -14.54
CA VAL A 73 11.16 -8.25 -15.44
C VAL A 73 11.26 -8.98 -16.77
N GLU A 74 12.46 -9.07 -17.32
CA GLU A 74 12.74 -9.73 -18.58
C GLU A 74 12.37 -11.22 -18.52
N LEU A 75 12.81 -11.91 -17.45
CA LEU A 75 12.50 -13.33 -17.24
C LEU A 75 11.00 -13.58 -17.09
N ILE A 76 10.29 -12.73 -16.35
CA ILE A 76 8.83 -12.82 -16.16
C ILE A 76 8.11 -12.62 -17.50
N GLN A 77 8.46 -11.59 -18.26
CA GLN A 77 7.83 -11.29 -19.55
C GLN A 77 8.08 -12.39 -20.58
N GLU A 78 9.31 -12.88 -20.68
CA GLU A 78 9.67 -13.95 -21.60
C GLU A 78 8.85 -15.21 -21.31
N ASN A 79 8.78 -15.64 -20.05
CA ASN A 79 8.00 -16.81 -19.68
C ASN A 79 6.49 -16.61 -19.92
N LEU A 80 5.96 -15.42 -19.62
CA LEU A 80 4.55 -15.11 -19.88
C LEU A 80 4.22 -15.12 -21.37
N HIS A 81 5.13 -14.64 -22.23
CA HIS A 81 4.98 -14.68 -23.67
C HIS A 81 5.08 -16.09 -24.23
N GLN A 82 6.09 -16.87 -23.81
CA GLN A 82 6.24 -18.28 -24.23
C GLN A 82 5.02 -19.12 -23.86
N ARG A 83 4.37 -18.82 -22.73
CA ARG A 83 3.18 -19.52 -22.24
C ARG A 83 1.86 -18.92 -22.71
N GLY A 84 1.88 -17.79 -23.44
CA GLY A 84 0.66 -17.11 -23.93
C GLY A 84 -0.24 -16.53 -22.83
N ASN A 85 0.28 -16.31 -21.62
CA ASN A 85 -0.51 -15.95 -20.44
C ASN A 85 -0.51 -14.45 -20.10
N ALA A 86 0.08 -13.59 -20.94
CA ALA A 86 0.28 -12.18 -20.65
C ALA A 86 -1.02 -11.42 -20.31
N ILE A 87 -2.10 -11.64 -21.07
CA ILE A 87 -3.40 -10.99 -20.85
C ILE A 87 -4.01 -11.44 -19.52
N THR A 88 -3.99 -12.75 -19.26
CA THR A 88 -4.49 -13.35 -18.02
C THR A 88 -3.70 -12.84 -16.81
N PHE A 89 -2.38 -12.69 -16.94
CA PHE A 89 -1.52 -12.17 -15.90
C PHE A 89 -1.87 -10.72 -15.55
N GLU A 90 -1.99 -9.84 -16.54
CA GLU A 90 -2.41 -8.45 -16.33
C GLU A 90 -3.80 -8.36 -15.65
N ALA A 91 -4.75 -9.22 -16.02
CA ALA A 91 -6.05 -9.29 -15.36
C ALA A 91 -5.93 -9.70 -13.87
N ARG A 92 -5.10 -10.69 -13.55
CA ARG A 92 -4.84 -11.14 -12.17
C ARG A 92 -4.14 -10.06 -11.34
N LEU A 93 -3.21 -9.30 -11.93
CA LEU A 93 -2.57 -8.17 -11.26
C LEU A 93 -3.57 -7.06 -10.92
N LYS A 94 -4.52 -6.80 -11.81
CA LYS A 94 -5.60 -5.84 -11.55
C LYS A 94 -6.47 -6.27 -10.38
N VAL A 95 -6.91 -7.54 -10.35
CA VAL A 95 -7.68 -8.11 -9.22
C VAL A 95 -6.90 -7.99 -7.91
N THR A 96 -5.62 -8.31 -7.93
CA THR A 96 -4.75 -8.18 -6.76
C THR A 96 -4.67 -6.73 -6.27
N THR A 97 -4.55 -5.77 -7.19
CA THR A 97 -4.50 -4.34 -6.82
C THR A 97 -5.82 -3.88 -6.21
N TRP A 98 -6.95 -4.40 -6.69
CA TRP A 98 -8.26 -4.17 -6.08
C TRP A 98 -8.38 -4.76 -4.67
N MET A 99 -7.87 -5.97 -4.44
CA MET A 99 -7.82 -6.57 -3.10
C MET A 99 -6.97 -5.73 -2.15
N LEU A 100 -5.80 -5.28 -2.59
CA LEU A 100 -4.91 -4.40 -1.82
C LEU A 100 -5.61 -3.06 -1.51
N GLY A 101 -6.19 -2.42 -2.53
CA GLY A 101 -6.95 -1.17 -2.38
C GLY A 101 -8.14 -1.33 -1.42
N GLY A 102 -8.90 -2.42 -1.54
CA GLY A 102 -9.99 -2.76 -0.63
C GLY A 102 -9.53 -2.91 0.82
N SER A 103 -8.38 -3.56 1.05
CA SER A 103 -7.78 -3.67 2.39
C SER A 103 -7.48 -2.31 3.00
N PHE A 104 -6.88 -1.41 2.22
CA PHE A 104 -6.55 -0.08 2.72
C PHE A 104 -7.77 0.81 2.90
N LEU A 105 -8.79 0.70 2.03
CA LEU A 105 -10.08 1.37 2.23
C LEU A 105 -10.76 0.90 3.50
N PHE A 106 -10.79 -0.42 3.71
CA PHE A 106 -11.32 -1.00 4.94
C PHE A 106 -10.57 -0.46 6.17
N SER A 107 -9.23 -0.47 6.12
CA SER A 107 -8.41 0.05 7.21
C SER A 107 -8.66 1.53 7.50
N SER A 108 -8.71 2.37 6.47
CA SER A 108 -9.01 3.80 6.58
C SER A 108 -10.41 4.06 7.12
N ALA A 109 -11.42 3.34 6.62
CA ALA A 109 -12.80 3.45 7.09
C ALA A 109 -12.91 3.06 8.57
N MET A 110 -12.37 1.89 8.95
CA MET A 110 -12.38 1.44 10.34
C MET A 110 -11.60 2.40 11.25
N ASN A 111 -10.48 2.94 10.79
CA ASN A 111 -9.71 3.93 11.55
C ASN A 111 -10.53 5.20 11.80
N TYR A 112 -11.23 5.72 10.78
CA TYR A 112 -12.13 6.86 10.93
C TYR A 112 -13.31 6.57 11.88
N PHE A 113 -13.93 5.39 11.75
CA PHE A 113 -15.01 4.98 12.66
C PHE A 113 -14.54 4.87 14.11
N LEU A 114 -13.39 4.23 14.36
CA LEU A 114 -12.83 4.11 15.71
C LEU A 114 -12.41 5.48 16.28
N ALA A 115 -11.80 6.34 15.47
CA ALA A 115 -11.43 7.69 15.89
C ALA A 115 -12.66 8.50 16.31
N THR A 116 -13.70 8.51 15.48
CA THR A 116 -14.93 9.28 15.76
C THR A 116 -15.72 8.71 16.94
N TRP A 117 -15.62 7.42 17.20
CA TRP A 117 -16.33 6.78 18.30
C TRP A 117 -15.61 6.91 19.65
N ILE A 118 -14.28 6.77 19.66
CA ILE A 118 -13.47 6.70 20.88
C ILE A 118 -12.98 8.09 21.29
N VAL A 119 -12.57 8.92 20.33
CA VAL A 119 -12.00 10.24 20.58
C VAL A 119 -13.12 11.27 20.66
N ASN A 120 -13.53 11.60 21.89
CA ASN A 120 -14.56 12.59 22.17
C ASN A 120 -14.00 13.81 22.92
N SER A 121 -12.83 13.65 23.54
CA SER A 121 -12.21 14.67 24.38
C SER A 121 -11.39 15.68 23.58
N PRO A 122 -11.27 16.94 24.04
CA PRO A 122 -10.42 17.94 23.41
C PRO A 122 -8.94 17.53 23.43
N ALA A 123 -8.28 17.81 22.31
CA ALA A 123 -6.84 17.78 22.13
C ALA A 123 -6.05 18.28 23.35
N GLY A 124 -5.03 17.56 23.79
CA GLY A 124 -4.11 18.01 24.86
C GLY A 124 -4.63 17.81 26.28
N THR A 125 -5.82 17.23 26.46
CA THR A 125 -6.31 16.81 27.78
C THR A 125 -5.79 15.42 28.17
N PRO A 126 -5.69 15.09 29.47
CA PRO A 126 -5.37 13.73 29.91
C PRO A 126 -6.34 12.68 29.37
N ALA A 127 -7.63 13.02 29.28
CA ALA A 127 -8.69 12.17 28.73
C ALA A 127 -8.45 11.83 27.25
N PHE A 128 -8.00 12.79 26.45
CA PHE A 128 -7.64 12.56 25.04
C PHE A 128 -6.50 11.54 24.89
N ASN A 129 -5.47 11.60 25.75
CA ASN A 129 -4.38 10.62 25.71
C ASN A 129 -4.84 9.20 26.09
N GLU A 130 -5.77 9.10 27.05
CA GLU A 130 -6.36 7.82 27.44
C GLU A 130 -7.24 7.23 26.33
N GLU A 131 -8.05 8.08 25.68
CA GLU A 131 -8.87 7.71 24.52
C GLU A 131 -8.00 7.26 23.33
N LEU A 132 -6.91 7.96 23.03
CA LEU A 132 -5.96 7.54 22.00
C LEU A 132 -5.31 6.19 22.34
N GLY A 133 -4.94 5.97 23.59
CA GLY A 133 -4.40 4.69 24.05
C GLY A 133 -5.38 3.53 23.83
N ARG A 134 -6.66 3.76 24.18
CA ARG A 134 -7.75 2.78 23.94
C ARG A 134 -8.01 2.56 22.46
N MET A 135 -8.02 3.61 21.65
CA MET A 135 -8.16 3.53 20.20
C MET A 135 -7.03 2.68 19.60
N ASN A 136 -5.78 2.95 19.96
CA ASN A 136 -4.63 2.19 19.44
C ASN A 136 -4.71 0.69 19.79
N LEU A 137 -5.09 0.37 21.02
CA LEU A 137 -5.27 -1.01 21.46
C LEU A 137 -6.38 -1.73 20.68
N LEU A 138 -7.50 -1.05 20.39
CA LEU A 138 -8.62 -1.59 19.61
C LEU A 138 -8.33 -1.65 18.10
N SER A 139 -7.52 -0.72 17.58
CA SER A 139 -7.08 -0.71 16.19
C SER A 139 -6.26 -1.95 15.83
N TYR A 140 -5.53 -2.55 16.77
CA TYR A 140 -4.78 -3.78 16.52
C TYR A 140 -5.66 -4.96 16.03
N PRO A 141 -6.65 -5.43 16.81
CA PRO A 141 -7.51 -6.53 16.39
C PRO A 141 -8.52 -6.13 15.30
N VAL A 142 -9.00 -4.88 15.30
CA VAL A 142 -10.07 -4.45 14.38
C VAL A 142 -9.54 -4.03 13.01
N ILE A 143 -8.34 -3.44 12.95
CA ILE A 143 -7.76 -2.89 11.72
C ILE A 143 -6.56 -3.71 11.27
N ALA A 144 -5.54 -3.82 12.14
CA ALA A 144 -4.26 -4.39 11.75
C ALA A 144 -4.40 -5.88 11.40
N LEU A 145 -5.15 -6.64 12.20
CA LEU A 145 -5.33 -8.08 11.98
C LEU A 145 -6.07 -8.41 10.66
N PRO A 146 -7.24 -7.82 10.33
CA PRO A 146 -7.87 -8.02 9.03
C PRO A 146 -6.99 -7.56 7.86
N SER A 147 -6.31 -6.41 8.00
CA SER A 147 -5.43 -5.89 6.96
C SER A 147 -4.24 -6.81 6.70
N MET A 148 -3.67 -7.38 7.77
CA MET A 148 -2.59 -8.37 7.68
C MET A 148 -3.05 -9.64 6.98
N LEU A 149 -4.25 -10.14 7.29
CA LEU A 149 -4.83 -11.32 6.62
C LEU A 149 -5.03 -11.07 5.13
N ILE A 150 -5.56 -9.90 4.75
CA ILE A 150 -5.72 -9.54 3.33
C ILE A 150 -4.36 -9.40 2.66
N MET A 151 -3.37 -8.81 3.34
CA MET A 151 -2.00 -8.68 2.81
C MET A 151 -1.39 -10.05 2.54
N ILE A 152 -1.51 -11.00 3.48
CA ILE A 152 -1.06 -12.39 3.31
C ILE A 152 -1.78 -13.04 2.12
N ALA A 153 -3.09 -12.86 2.01
CA ALA A 153 -3.88 -13.40 0.90
C ALA A 153 -3.43 -12.82 -0.45
N VAL A 154 -3.14 -11.51 -0.51
CA VAL A 154 -2.61 -10.83 -1.69
C VAL A 154 -1.24 -11.39 -2.08
N PHE A 155 -0.32 -11.52 -1.13
CA PHE A 155 1.01 -12.09 -1.38
C PHE A 155 0.94 -13.54 -1.88
N TYR A 156 0.10 -14.35 -1.24
CA TYR A 156 -0.11 -15.74 -1.65
C TYR A 156 -0.70 -15.82 -3.06
N TYR A 157 -1.73 -15.02 -3.35
CA TYR A 157 -2.36 -14.96 -4.66
C TYR A 157 -1.40 -14.50 -5.75
N LEU A 158 -0.54 -13.52 -5.46
CA LEU A 158 0.51 -13.05 -6.38
C LEU A 158 1.55 -14.12 -6.66
N SER A 159 2.08 -14.74 -5.61
CA SER A 159 3.10 -15.79 -5.72
C SER A 159 2.56 -16.96 -6.55
N ARG A 160 1.31 -17.34 -6.28
CA ARG A 160 0.60 -18.37 -7.05
C ARG A 160 0.37 -17.94 -8.50
N THR A 161 -0.01 -16.69 -8.75
CA THR A 161 -0.22 -16.16 -10.11
C THR A 161 1.08 -16.18 -10.93
N ILE A 162 2.20 -15.78 -10.34
CA ILE A 162 3.53 -15.83 -10.98
C ILE A 162 3.90 -17.28 -11.30
N TYR A 163 3.69 -18.19 -10.35
CA TYR A 163 3.97 -19.61 -10.55
C TYR A 163 3.08 -20.26 -11.61
N GLU A 164 1.76 -20.05 -11.57
CA GLU A 164 0.81 -20.66 -12.50
C GLU A 164 0.94 -20.10 -13.92
N LEU A 165 1.15 -18.78 -14.07
CA LEU A 165 1.11 -18.13 -15.38
C LEU A 165 2.49 -17.96 -16.01
N ALA A 166 3.52 -17.65 -15.22
CA ALA A 166 4.90 -17.53 -15.69
C ALA A 166 5.73 -18.79 -15.43
N GLY A 167 5.28 -19.74 -14.59
CA GLY A 167 6.06 -20.95 -14.29
C GLY A 167 7.29 -20.69 -13.42
N LEU A 168 7.41 -19.50 -12.84
CA LEU A 168 8.55 -19.07 -12.04
C LEU A 168 8.22 -19.20 -10.55
N LYS A 169 9.15 -19.69 -9.75
CA LYS A 169 9.08 -19.53 -8.30
C LYS A 169 9.32 -18.06 -7.97
N LEU A 170 8.70 -17.57 -6.90
CA LEU A 170 8.87 -16.19 -6.46
C LEU A 170 10.35 -15.82 -6.28
N ALA A 171 11.16 -16.74 -5.75
CA ALA A 171 12.60 -16.55 -5.56
C ALA A 171 13.37 -16.34 -6.88
N GLU A 172 12.94 -16.98 -7.98
CA GLU A 172 13.56 -16.84 -9.31
C GLU A 172 13.11 -15.54 -10.00
N ALA A 173 11.90 -15.10 -9.68
CA ALA A 173 11.31 -13.86 -10.19
C ALA A 173 11.84 -12.61 -9.47
N ILE A 174 12.31 -12.75 -8.22
CA ILE A 174 12.94 -11.66 -7.45
C ILE A 174 14.37 -11.46 -7.95
N LYS A 175 14.76 -10.20 -8.08
CA LYS A 175 16.13 -9.85 -8.45
C LYS A 175 17.05 -9.98 -7.23
N HIS A 176 18.09 -10.79 -7.38
CA HIS A 176 19.18 -10.92 -6.41
C HIS A 176 20.19 -9.77 -6.49
#